data_AF-K0IDR6-F1
#
_entry.id   AF-K0IDR6-F1
#
_cell.length_a   1.000
_cell.length_b   1.000
_cell.length_c   1.000
_cell.angle_alpha   90.00
_cell.angle_beta   90.00
_cell.angle_gamma   90.00
#
_symmetry.space_group_name_H-M   'P 1'
#
loop_
_entity.id
_entity.type
_entity.pdbx_description
1 polymer ?
#
loop_
_entity_poly.entity_id
_entity_poly.type
_entity_poly.pdbx_seq_one_letter_code
_entity_poly.pdbx_strand_id
1 'polypeptide(L)'
;MTETATTKQSGLLEDSTFNIISQLEKKADFLYSSVEKYMRDAEKDNKPELAKLWSTIKEDEQKHLQMLREELVREAKQDILK
;
A
#
# COMPACT_ATOMS: atom_id res chain seq x y z
N MET A 1 22.39 39.68 -8.66
CA MET A 1 23.53 38.76 -8.54
C MET A 1 23.87 38.75 -7.06
N THR A 2 23.64 37.70 -6.27
CA THR A 2 23.93 36.26 -6.39
C THR A 2 22.92 35.49 -5.51
N GLU A 3 22.14 34.56 -6.05
CA GLU A 3 22.36 33.10 -5.97
C GLU A 3 22.80 32.58 -4.59
N THR A 4 21.87 31.92 -3.89
CA THR A 4 22.15 30.68 -3.14
C THR A 4 20.89 29.81 -3.14
N ALA A 5 20.74 29.01 -4.19
CA ALA A 5 19.86 27.86 -4.24
C ALA A 5 20.59 26.66 -3.61
N THR A 6 20.47 26.47 -2.30
CA THR A 6 20.86 25.24 -1.58
C THR A 6 20.17 25.36 -0.22
N THR A 7 19.24 24.51 0.20
CA THR A 7 19.42 23.07 0.43
C THR A 7 18.03 22.44 0.53
N LYS A 8 17.57 21.72 -0.50
CA LYS A 8 16.31 20.96 -0.46
C LYS A 8 16.53 19.57 -1.04
N GLN A 9 17.46 18.82 -0.45
CA GLN A 9 17.77 17.46 -0.91
C GLN A 9 17.84 16.41 0.21
N SER A 10 17.56 16.76 1.47
CA SER A 10 17.56 15.79 2.58
C SER A 10 16.21 15.13 2.88
N GLY A 11 15.12 15.50 2.19
CA GLY A 11 13.76 15.05 2.54
C GLY A 11 13.07 14.11 1.55
N LEU A 12 13.73 13.65 0.48
CA LEU A 12 13.08 12.85 -0.57
C LEU A 12 13.16 11.33 -0.34
N LEU A 13 14.23 10.85 0.30
CA LEU A 13 14.41 9.42 0.64
C LEU A 13 13.59 9.03 1.88
N GLU A 14 13.47 9.91 2.87
CA GLU A 14 12.61 9.68 4.05
C GLU A 14 11.11 9.66 3.69
N ASP A 15 10.71 10.28 2.59
CA ASP A 15 9.30 10.38 2.20
C ASP A 15 8.84 9.15 1.40
N SER A 16 9.64 8.64 0.44
CA SER A 16 9.19 7.54 -0.43
C SER A 16 9.02 6.20 0.29
N THR A 17 10.02 5.77 1.07
CA THR A 17 9.96 4.50 1.82
C THR A 17 8.91 4.55 2.91
N PHE A 18 8.79 5.67 3.63
CA PHE A 18 7.74 5.90 4.62
C PHE A 18 6.35 5.87 3.98
N ASN A 19 6.18 6.45 2.79
CA ASN A 19 4.94 6.38 2.04
C ASN A 19 4.60 4.94 1.63
N ILE A 20 5.58 4.14 1.20
CA ILE A 20 5.37 2.72 0.87
C ILE A 20 4.89 1.94 2.10
N ILE A 21 5.57 2.09 3.24
CA ILE A 21 5.20 1.42 4.50
C ILE A 21 3.80 1.84 4.95
N SER A 22 3.50 3.14 4.94
CA SER A 22 2.19 3.68 5.33
C SER A 22 1.06 3.14 4.45
N GLN A 23 1.32 2.92 3.15
CA GLN A 23 0.34 2.31 2.24
C GLN A 23 0.20 0.80 2.46
N LEU A 24 1.30 0.10 2.76
CA LEU A 24 1.28 -1.32 3.13
C LEU A 24 0.41 -1.56 4.38
N GLU A 25 0.54 -0.72 5.41
CA GLU A 25 -0.27 -0.80 6.63
C GLU A 25 -1.76 -0.66 6.33
N LYS A 26 -2.15 0.40 5.61
CA LYS A 26 -3.56 0.63 5.24
C LYS A 26 -4.16 -0.52 4.44
N LYS A 27 -3.40 -1.06 3.47
CA LYS A 27 -3.84 -2.19 2.65
C LYS A 27 -3.95 -3.47 3.48
N ALA A 28 -3.01 -3.71 4.39
CA ALA A 28 -3.06 -4.83 5.31
C ALA A 28 -4.29 -4.72 6.23
N ASP A 29 -4.53 -3.55 6.83
CA ASP A 29 -5.71 -3.31 7.67
C ASP A 29 -7.01 -3.59 6.92
N PHE A 30 -7.13 -3.10 5.68
CA PHE A 30 -8.28 -3.38 4.84
C PHE A 30 -8.46 -4.89 4.57
N LEU A 31 -7.39 -5.57 4.17
CA LEU A 31 -7.39 -6.99 3.79
C LEU A 31 -7.67 -7.93 4.97
N TYR A 32 -7.16 -7.63 6.16
CA TYR A 32 -7.27 -8.51 7.33
C TYR A 32 -8.45 -8.17 8.25
N SER A 33 -9.09 -7.01 8.10
CA SER A 33 -10.22 -6.62 8.97
C SER A 33 -11.51 -6.30 8.22
N SER A 34 -11.42 -5.44 7.20
CA SER A 34 -12.60 -4.77 6.65
C SER A 34 -13.27 -5.58 5.57
N VAL A 35 -12.49 -6.13 4.63
CA VAL A 35 -13.03 -6.78 3.44
C VAL A 35 -13.83 -8.04 3.77
N GLU A 36 -13.40 -8.84 4.76
CA GLU A 36 -14.16 -10.03 5.16
C GLU A 36 -15.49 -9.69 5.83
N LYS A 37 -15.52 -8.60 6.61
CA LYS A 37 -16.77 -8.10 7.18
C LYS A 37 -17.72 -7.66 6.07
N TYR A 38 -17.23 -6.91 5.08
CA TYR A 38 -18.05 -6.43 3.97
C TYR A 38 -18.59 -7.57 3.10
N MET A 39 -17.78 -8.62 2.88
CA MET A 39 -18.24 -9.84 2.21
C MET A 39 -19.37 -10.53 3.00
N ARG A 40 -19.20 -10.73 4.32
CA ARG A 40 -20.24 -11.34 5.17
C ARG A 40 -21.52 -10.51 5.21
N ASP A 41 -21.40 -9.18 5.28
CA ASP A 41 -22.55 -8.28 5.26
C ASP A 41 -23.29 -8.36 3.92
N ALA A 42 -22.56 -8.43 2.79
CA ALA A 42 -23.15 -8.61 1.45
C ALA A 42 -23.86 -9.95 1.28
N GLU A 43 -23.29 -11.04 1.82
CA GLU A 43 -23.92 -12.36 1.84
C GLU A 43 -25.21 -12.35 2.68
N LYS A 44 -25.16 -11.76 3.88
CA LYS A 44 -26.32 -11.62 4.77
C LYS A 44 -27.46 -10.82 4.14
N ASP A 45 -27.11 -9.80 3.35
CA ASP A 45 -28.05 -8.96 2.58
C ASP A 45 -28.59 -9.64 1.32
N ASN A 46 -28.21 -10.89 1.02
CA ASN A 46 -28.52 -11.59 -0.23
C ASN A 46 -28.07 -10.82 -1.49
N LYS A 47 -26.91 -10.18 -1.45
CA LYS A 47 -26.30 -9.45 -2.57
C LYS A 47 -25.04 -10.17 -3.08
N PRO A 48 -25.17 -11.32 -3.78
CA PRO A 48 -24.03 -12.12 -4.20
C PRO A 48 -23.09 -11.38 -5.17
N GLU A 49 -23.63 -10.51 -6.03
CA GLU A 49 -22.81 -9.68 -6.92
C GLU A 49 -21.91 -8.69 -6.14
N LEU A 50 -22.40 -8.19 -5.00
CA LEU A 50 -21.63 -7.31 -4.13
C LEU A 50 -20.55 -8.09 -3.39
N ALA A 51 -20.85 -9.31 -2.91
CA ALA A 51 -19.85 -10.19 -2.31
C ALA A 51 -18.74 -10.54 -3.31
N LYS A 52 -19.11 -10.82 -4.57
CA LYS A 52 -18.17 -11.06 -5.66
C LYS A 52 -17.30 -9.84 -5.96
N LEU A 53 -17.88 -8.63 -5.99
CA LEU A 53 -17.12 -7.39 -6.15
C LEU A 53 -16.08 -7.21 -5.03
N TRP A 54 -16.48 -7.43 -3.77
CA TRP A 54 -15.54 -7.37 -2.64
C TRP A 54 -14.43 -8.41 -2.74
N SER A 55 -14.73 -9.62 -3.23
CA SER A 55 -13.73 -10.65 -3.50
C SER A 55 -12.72 -10.19 -4.57
N THR A 56 -13.19 -9.59 -5.66
CA THR A 56 -12.29 -9.06 -6.70
C THR A 56 -11.40 -7.93 -6.16
N ILE A 57 -11.98 -7.01 -5.38
CA ILE A 57 -11.21 -5.92 -4.74
C ILE A 57 -10.14 -6.51 -3.79
N LYS A 58 -10.49 -7.57 -3.03
CA LYS A 58 -9.54 -8.26 -2.15
C LYS A 58 -8.34 -8.81 -2.94
N GLU A 59 -8.60 -9.51 -4.04
CA GLU A 59 -7.54 -10.09 -4.88
C GLU A 59 -6.61 -9.01 -5.47
N ASP A 60 -7.18 -7.91 -5.94
CA ASP A 60 -6.38 -6.81 -6.50
C ASP A 60 -5.56 -6.09 -5.43
N GLU A 61 -6.13 -5.88 -4.24
CA GLU A 61 -5.38 -5.32 -3.11
C GLU A 61 -4.25 -6.23 -2.62
N GLN A 62 -4.41 -7.55 -2.68
CA GLN A 62 -3.33 -8.50 -2.40
C GLN A 62 -2.19 -8.36 -3.41
N LYS A 63 -2.49 -8.19 -4.71
CA LYS A 63 -1.47 -7.93 -5.74
C LYS A 63 -0.75 -6.61 -5.48
N HIS A 64 -1.49 -5.54 -5.16
CA HIS A 64 -0.89 -4.25 -4.84
C HIS A 64 0.02 -4.32 -3.62
N LEU A 65 -0.40 -5.03 -2.56
CA LEU A 65 0.41 -5.25 -1.36
C LEU A 65 1.72 -5.99 -1.69
N GLN A 66 1.65 -7.01 -2.55
CA GLN A 66 2.83 -7.74 -3.00
C GLN A 66 3.81 -6.83 -3.75
N MET A 67 3.32 -6.04 -4.72
CA MET A 67 4.16 -5.12 -5.49
C MET A 67 4.89 -4.10 -4.60
N LEU A 68 4.18 -3.54 -3.61
CA LEU A 68 4.78 -2.60 -2.65
C LEU A 68 5.83 -3.27 -1.75
N ARG A 69 5.60 -4.52 -1.32
CA ARG A 69 6.61 -5.28 -0.56
C ARG A 69 7.86 -5.56 -1.38
N GLU A 70 7.70 -5.91 -2.65
CA GLU A 70 8.82 -6.16 -3.57
C GLU A 70 9.65 -4.91 -3.82
N GLU A 71 9.01 -3.75 -3.99
CA GLU A 71 9.68 -2.45 -4.09
C GLU A 71 10.44 -2.12 -2.80
N LEU A 72 9.80 -2.27 -1.63
CA LEU A 72 10.44 -2.01 -0.34
C LEU A 72 11.68 -2.88 -0.12
N VAL A 73 11.62 -4.16 -0.47
CA VAL A 73 12.77 -5.08 -0.39
C VAL A 73 13.88 -4.65 -1.34
N ARG A 74 13.54 -4.12 -2.51
CA ARG A 74 14.51 -3.62 -3.50
C ARG A 74 15.23 -2.37 -2.97
N GLU A 75 14.49 -1.39 -2.46
CA GLU A 75 15.06 -0.18 -1.85
C GLU A 75 15.98 -0.55 -0.68
N ALA A 76 15.52 -1.42 0.24
CA ALA A 76 16.31 -1.87 1.38
C ALA A 76 17.62 -2.56 0.97
N LYS A 77 17.59 -3.41 -0.08
CA LYS A 77 18.82 -4.06 -0.59
C LYS A 77 19.77 -3.06 -1.24
N GLN A 78 19.26 -2.06 -1.95
CA GLN A 78 20.09 -1.02 -2.58
C GLN A 78 20.75 -0.11 -1.56
N ASP A 79 20.08 0.19 -0.44
CA ASP A 79 20.67 0.98 0.63
C ASP A 79 21.72 0.21 1.46
N ILE A 80 21.60 -1.11 1.58
CA ILE A 80 22.64 -1.97 2.20
C ILE A 80 23.90 -2.08 1.31
N LEU A 81 23.77 -1.86 0.00
CA LEU A 81 24.84 -1.97 -0.99
C LEU A 81 25.55 -0.63 -1.31
N LYS A 82 25.14 0.47 -0.69
CA LYS A 82 25.82 1.78 -0.75
C LYS A 82 26.86 1.91 0.37
#